data_AF-A0A090QDU6-F1
#
_entry.id   AF-A0A090QDU6-F1
#
_cell.length_a   1.000
_cell.length_b   1.000
_cell.length_c   1.000
_cell.angle_alpha   90.00
_cell.angle_beta   90.00
_cell.angle_gamma   90.00
#
_symmetry.space_group_name_H-M   'P 1'
#
loop_
_entity.id
_entity.type
_entity.pdbx_description
1 polymer ?
#
loop_
_entity_poly.entity_id
_entity_poly.type
_entity_poly.pdbx_seq_one_letter_code
_entity_poly.pdbx_strand_id
1 'polypeptide(L)'
;MTLKDGYIKKAGKNLIIEIGKFIGGQVELEKKERERTVDVYLDHAKTYIYEINLEIPAGYTVKGMDALNNSVDNATGNFITTAVIDGNVLKVKTIKTYKSNYLKSEQWNDMALWLDAAFAFNQAKVLLEKQ
;
A
#
# COMPACT_ATOMS: atom_id res chain seq x y z
N MET A 1 1.21 -17.73 13.44
CA MET A 1 0.64 -17.55 12.10
C MET A 1 1.76 -17.69 11.09
N THR A 2 1.65 -18.57 10.08
CA THR A 2 2.67 -18.68 9.04
C THR A 2 2.37 -17.68 7.90
N LEU A 3 3.38 -17.34 7.09
CA LEU A 3 3.20 -16.50 5.89
C LEU A 3 2.07 -17.03 4.98
N LYS A 4 1.96 -18.36 4.91
CA LYS A 4 0.97 -19.05 4.08
C LYS A 4 -0.45 -18.80 4.56
N ASP A 5 -0.69 -18.77 5.87
CA ASP A 5 -2.05 -18.64 6.41
C ASP A 5 -2.56 -17.20 6.38
N GLY A 6 -1.65 -16.21 6.33
CA GLY A 6 -2.00 -14.79 6.41
C GLY A 6 -1.90 -14.00 5.10
N TYR A 7 -1.10 -14.46 4.13
CA TYR A 7 -0.70 -13.66 2.96
C TYR A 7 -0.86 -14.38 1.62
N ILE A 8 -1.04 -15.72 1.62
CA ILE A 8 -1.08 -16.52 0.39
C ILE A 8 -2.35 -17.39 0.38
N LYS A 9 -3.22 -17.19 -0.59
CA LYS A 9 -4.42 -18.01 -0.79
C LYS A 9 -4.26 -18.85 -2.06
N LYS A 10 -4.64 -20.13 -1.98
CA LYS A 10 -4.71 -21.00 -3.17
C LYS A 10 -6.08 -20.87 -3.82
N ALA A 11 -6.10 -20.70 -5.14
CA ALA A 11 -7.30 -20.72 -5.97
C ALA A 11 -7.11 -21.75 -7.08
N GLY A 12 -7.43 -23.01 -6.80
CA GLY A 12 -7.07 -24.13 -7.67
C GLY A 12 -5.55 -24.24 -7.85
N LYS A 13 -5.06 -24.08 -9.09
CA LYS A 13 -3.63 -24.08 -9.43
C LYS A 13 -2.97 -22.71 -9.25
N ASN A 14 -3.76 -21.65 -9.08
CA ASN A 14 -3.29 -20.27 -8.98
C ASN A 14 -3.03 -19.89 -7.52
N LEU A 15 -2.20 -18.86 -7.33
CA LEU A 15 -1.90 -18.30 -6.02
C LEU A 15 -2.32 -16.83 -5.98
N ILE A 16 -3.06 -16.44 -4.95
CA ILE A 16 -3.36 -15.05 -4.67
C ILE A 16 -2.42 -14.61 -3.54
N ILE A 17 -1.63 -13.58 -3.81
CA ILE A 17 -0.70 -13.00 -2.84
C ILE A 17 -1.26 -11.66 -2.38
N GLU A 18 -1.49 -11.51 -1.08
CA GLU A 18 -1.95 -10.25 -0.46
C GLU A 18 -0.76 -9.30 -0.28
N ILE A 19 -0.19 -8.86 -1.41
CA ILE A 19 1.06 -8.10 -1.48
C ILE A 19 1.01 -6.78 -0.70
N GLY A 20 -0.18 -6.17 -0.61
CA GLY A 20 -0.42 -4.95 0.15
C GLY A 20 -0.13 -5.07 1.65
N LYS A 21 -0.24 -6.27 2.22
CA LYS A 21 -0.04 -6.48 3.65
C LYS A 21 1.43 -6.47 4.08
N PHE A 22 2.37 -6.60 3.14
CA PHE A 22 3.81 -6.64 3.46
C PHE A 22 4.39 -5.27 3.88
N ILE A 23 3.62 -4.18 3.77
CA ILE A 23 4.02 -2.85 4.26
C ILE A 23 3.45 -2.53 5.66
N GLY A 24 2.95 -3.54 6.38
CA GLY A 24 2.29 -3.38 7.68
C GLY A 24 0.87 -2.82 7.57
N GLY A 25 0.21 -2.63 8.71
CA GLY A 25 -1.13 -2.05 8.77
C GLY A 25 -1.15 -0.59 8.33
N GLN A 26 -2.20 -0.17 7.65
CA GLN A 26 -2.44 1.22 7.25
C GLN A 26 -3.68 1.76 7.95
N VAL A 27 -3.74 3.08 8.11
CA VAL A 27 -4.85 3.75 8.79
C VAL A 27 -6.10 3.61 7.94
N GLU A 28 -7.10 2.92 8.46
CA GLU A 28 -8.46 2.91 7.92
C GLU A 28 -9.24 4.05 8.56
N LEU A 29 -9.72 5.00 7.75
CA LEU A 29 -10.54 6.11 8.24
C LEU A 29 -12.02 5.72 8.23
N GLU A 30 -12.61 5.56 9.41
CA GLU A 30 -14.06 5.41 9.58
C GLU A 30 -14.81 6.68 9.16
N LYS A 31 -16.11 6.57 8.85
CA LYS A 31 -16.94 7.71 8.44
C LYS A 31 -16.86 8.88 9.43
N LYS A 32 -16.90 8.59 10.73
CA LYS A 32 -16.83 9.60 11.80
C LYS A 32 -15.47 10.31 11.88
N GLU A 33 -14.40 9.70 11.38
CA GLU A 33 -13.04 10.24 11.43
C GLU A 33 -12.74 11.14 10.22
N ARG A 34 -13.62 11.14 9.21
CA ARG A 34 -13.48 12.01 8.04
C ARG A 34 -13.83 13.45 8.33
N GLU A 35 -14.69 13.69 9.32
CA GLU A 35 -14.95 15.03 9.85
C GLU A 35 -14.02 15.28 11.05
N ARG A 36 -13.11 16.24 10.90
CA ARG A 36 -12.14 16.56 11.94
C ARG A 36 -12.18 18.05 12.24
N THR A 37 -12.43 18.39 13.51
CA THR A 37 -12.49 19.78 14.00
C THR A 37 -11.28 20.18 14.83
N VAL A 38 -10.34 19.26 15.04
CA VAL A 38 -9.11 19.48 15.80
C VAL A 38 -7.89 19.28 14.91
N ASP A 39 -6.82 20.02 15.18
CA ASP A 39 -5.58 19.90 14.45
C ASP A 39 -4.94 18.49 14.57
N VAL A 40 -4.00 18.20 13.68
CA VAL A 40 -3.20 16.96 13.70
C VAL A 40 -1.83 17.28 14.29
N TYR A 41 -1.45 16.50 15.30
CA TYR A 41 -0.12 16.53 15.91
C TYR A 41 0.51 15.14 15.76
N LEU A 42 1.73 15.12 15.25
CA LEU A 42 2.57 13.93 15.10
C LEU A 42 3.91 14.19 15.78
N ASP A 43 4.63 13.14 16.13
CA ASP A 43 5.93 13.28 16.81
C ASP A 43 6.98 13.99 15.94
N HIS A 44 7.01 13.67 14.64
CA HIS A 44 7.95 14.22 13.66
C HIS A 44 7.49 13.94 12.23
N ALA A 45 8.00 14.72 11.27
CA ALA A 45 7.94 14.38 9.85
C ALA A 45 8.75 13.10 9.60
N LYS A 46 8.22 12.17 8.82
CA LYS A 46 8.82 10.84 8.63
C LYS A 46 8.46 10.24 7.29
N THR A 47 9.37 9.42 6.78
CA THR A 47 9.18 8.65 5.54
C THR A 47 9.38 7.17 5.80
N TYR A 48 8.46 6.35 5.28
CA TYR A 48 8.58 4.91 5.23
C TYR A 48 8.76 4.49 3.77
N ILE A 49 9.78 3.68 3.52
CA ILE A 49 10.04 3.10 2.21
C ILE A 49 10.04 1.58 2.35
N TYR A 50 9.22 0.91 1.57
CA TYR A 50 9.22 -0.54 1.48
C TYR A 50 9.57 -0.97 0.06
N GLU A 51 10.45 -1.96 -0.04
CA GLU A 51 10.81 -2.61 -1.31
C GLU A 51 10.50 -4.11 -1.17
N ILE A 52 9.59 -4.60 -2.01
CA ILE A 52 9.10 -5.97 -2.01
C ILE A 52 9.55 -6.61 -3.32
N ASN A 53 10.32 -7.68 -3.22
CA ASN A 53 10.75 -8.50 -4.35
C ASN A 53 10.04 -9.86 -4.27
N LEU A 54 9.05 -10.07 -5.12
CA LEU A 54 8.34 -11.34 -5.23
C LEU A 54 8.88 -12.13 -6.41
N GLU A 55 9.56 -13.23 -6.12
CA GLU A 55 9.96 -14.20 -7.14
C GLU A 55 8.74 -14.91 -7.72
N ILE A 56 8.64 -14.90 -9.05
CA ILE A 56 7.58 -15.53 -9.82
C ILE A 56 8.07 -16.94 -10.19
N PRO A 57 7.41 -18.02 -9.71
CA PRO A 57 7.81 -19.38 -10.03
C PRO A 57 7.68 -19.66 -11.53
N ALA A 58 8.50 -20.58 -12.05
CA ALA A 58 8.42 -20.99 -13.45
C ALA A 58 7.02 -21.52 -13.81
N GLY A 59 6.52 -21.13 -14.98
CA GLY A 59 5.17 -21.47 -15.45
C GLY A 59 4.05 -20.66 -14.78
N TYR A 60 4.35 -19.54 -14.13
CA TYR A 60 3.37 -18.59 -13.62
C TYR A 60 3.49 -17.22 -14.30
N THR A 61 2.37 -16.51 -14.39
CA THR A 61 2.32 -15.09 -14.76
C THR A 61 1.60 -14.27 -13.71
N VAL A 62 1.92 -12.98 -13.62
CA VAL A 62 1.30 -12.06 -12.65
C VAL A 62 0.13 -11.32 -13.30
N LYS A 63 -1.00 -11.24 -12.61
CA LYS A 63 -2.15 -10.38 -12.94
C LYS A 63 -2.48 -9.44 -11.77
N GLY A 64 -3.14 -8.33 -12.08
CA GLY A 64 -3.60 -7.35 -11.07
C GLY A 64 -2.54 -6.33 -10.65
N MET A 65 -1.54 -6.06 -11.48
CA MET A 65 -0.48 -5.09 -11.19
C MET A 65 -0.95 -3.63 -11.22
N ASP A 66 -2.08 -3.33 -11.89
CA ASP A 66 -2.60 -1.97 -12.00
C ASP A 66 -2.87 -1.35 -10.62
N ALA A 67 -3.35 -2.17 -9.68
CA ALA A 67 -3.61 -1.75 -8.30
C ALA A 67 -2.34 -1.43 -7.49
N LEU A 68 -1.15 -1.72 -8.02
CA LEU A 68 0.14 -1.49 -7.36
C LEU A 68 0.83 -0.20 -7.80
N ASN A 69 0.25 0.52 -8.75
CA ASN A 69 0.77 1.80 -9.22
C ASN A 69 -0.18 2.93 -8.80
N ASN A 70 0.28 3.79 -7.91
CA ASN A 70 -0.51 4.92 -7.39
C ASN A 70 0.43 6.08 -7.03
N SER A 71 -0.06 7.31 -7.12
CA SER A 71 0.69 8.49 -6.72
C SER A 71 -0.27 9.55 -6.21
N VAL A 72 -0.39 9.65 -4.87
CA VAL A 72 -1.04 10.77 -4.21
C VAL A 72 0.02 11.57 -3.46
N ASP A 73 0.21 12.82 -3.86
CA ASP A 73 1.19 13.73 -3.24
C ASP A 73 0.58 15.13 -3.11
N ASN A 74 0.59 15.68 -1.90
CA ASN A 74 0.16 17.05 -1.62
C ASN A 74 0.99 17.68 -0.49
N ALA A 75 0.58 18.85 -0.01
CA ALA A 75 1.31 19.60 1.01
C ALA A 75 1.44 18.87 2.35
N THR A 76 0.51 17.96 2.68
CA THR A 76 0.49 17.26 3.97
C THR A 76 1.34 15.99 3.97
N GLY A 77 1.52 15.36 2.81
CA GLY A 77 2.18 14.08 2.71
C GLY A 77 2.08 13.44 1.34
N ASN A 78 2.52 12.20 1.26
CA ASN A 78 2.32 11.37 0.08
C ASN A 78 2.21 9.88 0.40
N PHE A 79 1.58 9.18 -0.54
CA PHE A 79 1.67 7.74 -0.69
C PHE A 79 1.84 7.43 -2.18
N ILE A 80 3.02 6.93 -2.53
CA ILE A 80 3.41 6.63 -3.91
C ILE A 80 3.80 5.16 -3.97
N THR A 81 3.28 4.44 -4.94
CA THR A 81 3.60 3.03 -5.17
C THR A 81 3.90 2.79 -6.64
N THR A 82 4.91 1.97 -6.89
CA THR A 82 5.32 1.57 -8.24
C THR A 82 5.54 0.07 -8.28
N ALA A 83 5.13 -0.59 -9.35
CA ALA A 83 5.39 -2.00 -9.57
C ALA A 83 5.87 -2.28 -10.99
N VAL A 84 6.95 -3.05 -11.09
CA VAL A 84 7.55 -3.47 -12.36
C VAL A 84 7.93 -4.95 -12.30
N ILE A 85 7.88 -5.63 -13.45
CA ILE A 85 8.47 -6.96 -13.59
C ILE A 85 9.87 -6.78 -14.18
N ASP A 86 10.85 -7.35 -13.49
CA ASP A 86 12.24 -7.40 -13.93
C ASP A 86 12.70 -8.86 -13.93
N GLY A 87 12.84 -9.45 -15.11
CA GLY A 87 13.05 -10.88 -15.29
C GLY A 87 11.89 -11.71 -14.72
N ASN A 88 12.18 -12.53 -13.70
CA ASN A 88 11.20 -13.35 -12.98
C ASN A 88 10.80 -12.75 -11.63
N VAL A 89 11.08 -11.47 -11.37
CA VAL A 89 10.77 -10.82 -10.10
C VAL A 89 9.76 -9.69 -10.32
N LEU A 90 8.66 -9.73 -9.58
CA LEU A 90 7.80 -8.57 -9.39
C LEU A 90 8.41 -7.69 -8.30
N LYS A 91 8.88 -6.50 -8.68
CA LYS A 91 9.42 -5.49 -7.77
C LYS A 91 8.34 -4.46 -7.48
N VAL A 92 8.01 -4.28 -6.20
CA VAL A 92 7.08 -3.27 -5.72
C VAL A 92 7.78 -2.34 -4.76
N LYS A 93 7.65 -1.04 -4.97
CA LYS A 93 8.18 -0.01 -4.07
C LYS A 93 7.04 0.85 -3.57
N THR A 94 7.02 1.14 -2.28
CA THR A 94 6.11 2.12 -1.69
C THR A 94 6.90 3.19 -0.96
N ILE A 95 6.42 4.42 -1.03
CA ILE A 95 6.96 5.58 -0.32
C ILE A 95 5.78 6.26 0.35
N LYS A 96 5.81 6.34 1.68
CA LYS A 96 4.82 7.04 2.48
C LYS A 96 5.51 8.14 3.27
N THR A 97 5.16 9.40 3.04
CA THR A 97 5.78 10.54 3.71
C THR A 97 4.75 11.36 4.46
N TYR A 98 5.01 11.57 5.75
CA TYR A 98 4.39 12.60 6.57
C TYR A 98 5.30 13.82 6.49
N LYS A 99 4.91 14.86 5.73
CA LYS A 99 5.80 16.01 5.42
C LYS A 99 5.92 17.02 6.56
N SER A 100 4.92 17.07 7.44
CA SER A 100 4.89 17.95 8.61
C SER A 100 4.50 17.15 9.85
N ASN A 101 4.90 17.63 11.02
CA ASN A 101 4.47 17.10 12.31
C ASN A 101 3.24 17.83 12.87
N TYR A 102 2.83 18.94 12.26
CA TYR A 102 1.64 19.71 12.61
C TYR A 102 0.84 20.05 11.34
N LEU A 103 -0.47 19.82 11.37
CA LEU A 103 -1.41 20.21 10.31
C LEU A 103 -2.66 20.81 10.94
N LYS A 104 -3.18 21.88 10.35
CA LYS A 104 -4.47 22.42 10.78
C LYS A 104 -5.62 21.51 10.38
N SER A 105 -6.74 21.58 11.12
CA SER A 105 -7.95 20.80 10.83
C SER A 105 -8.43 20.91 9.38
N GLU A 106 -8.28 22.06 8.74
CA GLU A 106 -8.68 22.29 7.34
C GLU A 106 -7.85 21.46 6.34
N GLN A 107 -6.64 21.04 6.73
CA GLN A 107 -5.75 20.22 5.92
C GLN A 107 -6.01 18.71 6.10
N TRP A 108 -7.00 18.35 6.92
CA TRP A 108 -7.33 16.94 7.16
C TRP A 108 -7.75 16.21 5.89
N ASN A 109 -8.54 16.84 5.03
CA ASN A 109 -8.99 16.23 3.78
C ASN A 109 -7.81 15.90 2.86
N ASP A 110 -6.80 16.78 2.79
CA ASP A 110 -5.57 16.52 2.05
C ASP A 110 -4.79 15.34 2.64
N MET A 111 -4.72 15.26 3.97
CA MET A 111 -4.08 14.13 4.67
C MET A 111 -4.80 12.81 4.39
N ALA A 112 -6.14 12.84 4.46
CA ALA A 112 -6.99 11.67 4.26
C ALA A 112 -6.80 11.03 2.87
N LEU A 113 -6.56 11.84 1.82
CA LEU A 113 -6.37 11.32 0.45
C LEU A 113 -5.24 10.30 0.34
N TRP A 114 -4.06 10.58 0.89
CA TRP A 114 -2.94 9.65 0.81
C TRP A 114 -2.98 8.57 1.89
N LEU A 115 -3.71 8.79 3.00
CA LEU A 115 -4.04 7.71 3.94
C LEU A 115 -4.96 6.67 3.32
N ASP A 116 -6.00 7.11 2.60
CA ASP A 116 -6.90 6.25 1.84
C ASP A 116 -6.16 5.49 0.74
N ALA A 117 -5.25 6.15 0.02
CA ALA A 117 -4.41 5.48 -0.98
C ALA A 117 -3.53 4.39 -0.35
N ALA A 118 -2.94 4.67 0.83
CA ALA A 118 -2.19 3.68 1.59
C ALA A 118 -3.05 2.50 2.03
N PHE A 119 -4.26 2.76 2.55
CA PHE A 119 -5.18 1.71 2.96
C PHE A 119 -5.70 0.87 1.79
N ALA A 120 -6.03 1.51 0.66
CA ALA A 120 -6.41 0.82 -0.57
C ALA A 120 -5.28 -0.10 -1.07
N PHE A 121 -4.03 0.38 -1.06
CA PHE A 121 -2.88 -0.46 -1.40
C PHE A 121 -2.70 -1.61 -0.40
N ASN A 122 -3.00 -1.42 0.89
CA ASN A 122 -2.91 -2.51 1.87
C ASN A 122 -3.82 -3.71 1.54
N GLN A 123 -4.91 -3.47 0.82
CA GLN A 123 -5.83 -4.50 0.31
C GLN A 123 -5.41 -5.08 -1.05
N ALA A 124 -4.36 -4.52 -1.67
CA ALA A 124 -3.91 -4.94 -2.98
C ALA A 124 -3.42 -6.39 -2.96
N LYS A 125 -3.79 -7.10 -4.03
CA LYS A 125 -3.49 -8.51 -4.23
C LYS A 125 -3.04 -8.72 -5.66
N VAL A 126 -2.11 -9.64 -5.85
CA VAL A 126 -1.72 -10.13 -7.17
C VAL A 126 -2.09 -11.58 -7.31
N LEU A 127 -2.48 -11.97 -8.53
CA LEU A 127 -2.71 -13.36 -8.89
C LEU A 127 -1.48 -13.88 -9.63
N LEU A 128 -0.87 -14.93 -9.11
CA LEU A 128 0.02 -15.79 -9.87
C LEU A 128 -0.84 -16.85 -10.56
N GLU A 129 -1.06 -16.67 -11.85
CA GLU A 129 -1.81 -17.57 -12.71
C GLU A 129 -0.88 -18.62 -13.32
N LYS A 130 -1.19 -19.89 -13.10
CA LYS A 130 -0.42 -21.00 -13.67
C LYS A 130 -0.74 -21.13 -15.16
N GLN A 131 0.29 -21.09 -15.99
CA GLN A 131 0.20 -21.36 -17.43
C GLN A 131 0.03 -22.86 -17.71
#